data_AF-A0A514ZA32-F1
#
_entry.id   AF-A0A514ZA32-F1
#
_cell.length_a   1.000
_cell.length_b   1.000
_cell.length_c   1.000
_cell.angle_alpha   90.00
_cell.angle_beta   90.00
_cell.angle_gamma   90.00
#
_symmetry.space_group_name_H-M   'P 1'
#
loop_
_entity.id
_entity.type
_entity.pdbx_description
1 polymer ?
#
loop_
_entity_poly.entity_id
_entity_poly.type
_entity_poly.pdbx_seq_one_letter_code
_entity_poly.pdbx_strand_id
1 'polypeptide(L)'
;MKNSVESEELIADVKEDIELFGESFKVFAIYSYALVNGQDFEWISSYVDAEKPTRDEIAEPELFDEEDEKLYQKAISDFEHNIESLKQTKHEEMTLVELLIKLVKQNEIM
;
A
#
# COMPACT_ATOMS: atom_id res chain seq x y z
N MET A 1 -11.22 -13.39 -22.71
CA MET A 1 -10.24 -12.61 -21.93
C MET A 1 -10.40 -13.04 -20.49
N LYS A 2 -9.32 -13.47 -19.84
CA LYS A 2 -9.32 -13.67 -18.39
C LYS A 2 -9.35 -12.27 -17.80
N ASN A 3 -10.39 -11.91 -17.08
CA ASN A 3 -10.54 -10.58 -16.48
C ASN A 3 -9.83 -10.51 -15.12
N SER A 4 -8.76 -11.29 -14.96
CA SER A 4 -7.96 -11.36 -13.74
C SER A 4 -7.05 -10.16 -13.70
N VAL A 5 -7.34 -9.21 -12.80
CA VAL A 5 -6.31 -8.32 -12.26
C VAL A 5 -5.42 -9.23 -11.42
N GLU A 6 -4.23 -9.51 -11.95
CA GLU A 6 -3.22 -10.27 -11.21
C GLU A 6 -2.85 -9.47 -9.97
N SER A 7 -3.43 -9.88 -8.84
CA SER A 7 -3.20 -9.26 -7.54
C SER A 7 -2.14 -10.05 -6.78
N GLU A 8 -1.52 -11.07 -7.37
CA GLU A 8 -0.57 -11.96 -6.71
C GLU A 8 0.66 -11.22 -6.20
N GLU A 9 1.23 -10.31 -7.01
CA GLU A 9 2.35 -9.45 -6.60
C GLU A 9 1.92 -8.54 -5.45
N LEU A 10 0.79 -7.83 -5.59
CA LEU A 10 0.29 -6.94 -4.55
C LEU A 10 -0.07 -7.69 -3.24
N ILE A 11 -0.53 -8.93 -3.35
CA ILE A 11 -0.78 -9.82 -2.20
C ILE A 11 0.54 -10.22 -1.52
N ALA A 12 1.60 -10.44 -2.30
CA ALA A 12 2.91 -10.76 -1.77
C ALA A 12 3.48 -9.55 -1.00
N ASP A 13 3.42 -8.36 -1.60
CA ASP A 13 3.87 -7.11 -0.99
C ASP A 13 3.16 -6.87 0.36
N VAL A 14 1.83 -6.99 0.39
CA VAL A 14 1.05 -6.81 1.63
C VAL A 14 1.42 -7.85 2.70
N LYS A 15 1.78 -9.08 2.33
CA LYS A 15 2.23 -10.09 3.30
C LYS A 15 3.58 -9.75 3.88
N GLU A 16 4.52 -9.28 3.06
CA GLU A 16 5.83 -8.83 3.52
C GLU A 16 5.68 -7.64 4.48
N ASP A 17 4.83 -6.67 4.14
CA ASP A 17 4.54 -5.53 5.01
C ASP A 17 3.86 -5.93 6.32
N ILE A 18 2.99 -6.95 6.32
CA ILE A 18 2.42 -7.50 7.55
C ILE A 18 3.52 -8.10 8.44
N GLU A 19 4.49 -8.80 7.86
CA GLU A 19 5.62 -9.36 8.62
C GLU A 19 6.52 -8.27 9.22
N LEU A 20 6.67 -7.14 8.51
CA LEU A 20 7.50 -6.00 8.94
C LEU A 20 6.80 -5.09 9.95
N PHE A 21 5.56 -4.67 9.66
CA PHE A 21 4.85 -3.61 10.38
C PHE A 21 3.69 -4.12 11.24
N GLY A 22 3.26 -5.37 11.02
CA GLY A 22 2.16 -6.00 11.73
C GLY A 22 0.80 -5.81 11.06
N GLU A 23 -0.12 -6.74 11.33
CA GLU A 23 -1.45 -6.81 10.71
C GLU A 23 -2.29 -5.54 10.84
N SER A 24 -2.11 -4.79 11.94
CA SER A 24 -2.89 -3.59 12.26
C SER A 24 -2.31 -2.30 11.67
N PHE A 25 -1.18 -2.36 10.97
CA PHE A 25 -0.60 -1.19 10.31
C PHE A 25 -1.58 -0.62 9.29
N LYS A 26 -1.68 0.71 9.23
CA LYS A 26 -2.69 1.40 8.44
C LYS A 26 -2.15 1.86 7.11
N VAL A 27 -2.95 1.65 6.07
CA VAL A 27 -2.65 2.00 4.68
C VAL A 27 -3.85 2.64 4.01
N PHE A 28 -3.60 3.39 2.95
CA PHE A 28 -4.61 3.82 2.00
C PHE A 28 -4.59 2.89 0.79
N ALA A 29 -5.61 2.05 0.65
CA ALA A 29 -5.81 1.25 -0.55
C ALA A 29 -6.27 2.15 -1.70
N ILE A 30 -5.60 2.10 -2.84
CA ILE A 30 -5.86 2.93 -4.02
C ILE A 30 -6.65 2.12 -5.05
N TYR A 31 -7.75 2.68 -5.51
CA TYR A 31 -8.64 2.06 -6.48
C TYR A 31 -8.37 2.56 -7.90
N SER A 32 -8.45 1.64 -8.86
CA SER A 32 -8.48 1.93 -10.29
C SER A 32 -9.78 1.47 -10.92
N TYR A 33 -10.08 2.05 -12.08
CA TYR A 33 -11.33 1.84 -12.80
C TYR A 33 -11.10 1.57 -14.28
N ALA A 34 -11.93 0.71 -14.85
CA ALA A 34 -11.95 0.41 -16.27
C ALA A 34 -13.37 0.05 -16.71
N LEU A 35 -13.67 0.30 -17.99
CA LEU A 35 -14.91 -0.15 -18.60
C LEU A 35 -14.72 -1.56 -19.17
N VAL A 36 -15.31 -2.56 -18.56
CA VAL A 36 -15.25 -3.96 -19.01
C VAL A 36 -16.63 -4.37 -19.51
N ASN A 37 -16.74 -4.70 -20.81
CA ASN A 37 -18.01 -5.06 -21.45
C ASN A 37 -19.14 -4.02 -21.24
N GLY A 38 -18.79 -2.74 -21.16
CA GLY A 38 -19.76 -1.66 -20.95
C GLY A 38 -20.23 -1.48 -19.51
N GLN A 39 -19.61 -2.18 -18.55
CA GLN A 39 -19.83 -2.00 -17.12
C GLN A 39 -18.60 -1.40 -16.46
N ASP A 40 -18.81 -0.50 -15.51
CA ASP A 40 -17.74 0.02 -14.68
C ASP A 40 -17.20 -1.09 -13.79
N PHE A 41 -15.90 -1.30 -13.86
CA PHE A 41 -15.17 -2.26 -13.06
C PHE A 41 -14.14 -1.52 -12.21
N GLU A 42 -14.16 -1.77 -10.91
CA GLU A 42 -13.31 -1.14 -9.91
C GLU A 42 -12.53 -2.22 -9.15
N TRP A 43 -11.25 -1.97 -8.92
CA TRP A 43 -10.36 -2.89 -8.20
C TRP A 43 -9.29 -2.11 -7.44
N ILE A 44 -8.71 -2.74 -6.42
CA ILE A 44 -7.54 -2.21 -5.70
C ILE A 44 -6.31 -2.47 -6.57
N SER A 45 -5.61 -1.41 -6.95
CA SER A 45 -4.44 -1.47 -7.83
C SER A 45 -3.12 -1.15 -7.15
N SER A 46 -3.17 -0.54 -5.97
CA SER A 46 -1.98 -0.14 -5.20
C SER A 46 -2.40 0.19 -3.76
N TYR A 47 -1.45 0.44 -2.89
CA TYR A 47 -1.65 1.04 -1.57
C TYR A 47 -0.42 1.88 -1.20
N VAL A 48 -0.60 2.78 -0.24
CA VAL A 48 0.48 3.57 0.36
C VAL A 48 0.26 3.68 1.86
N ASP A 49 1.33 3.94 2.62
CA ASP A 49 1.26 4.09 4.07
C ASP A 49 0.30 5.23 4.46
N ALA A 50 -0.54 4.98 5.47
CA ALA A 50 -1.40 6.00 6.03
C ALA A 50 -0.74 6.75 7.20
N GLU A 51 0.33 6.18 7.74
CA GLU A 51 1.06 6.73 8.88
C GLU A 51 2.41 7.29 8.42
N LYS A 52 2.80 8.39 9.05
CA LYS A 52 4.07 9.05 8.73
C LYS A 52 5.22 8.16 9.20
N PRO A 53 6.26 7.94 8.37
CA PRO A 53 7.37 7.10 8.77
C PRO A 53 8.08 7.66 10.00
N THR A 54 8.63 6.75 10.80
CA THR A 54 9.38 7.05 12.02
C THR A 54 10.85 6.69 11.82
N ARG A 55 11.74 7.25 12.66
CA ARG A 55 13.18 6.89 12.58
C ARG A 55 13.43 5.45 12.98
N ASP A 56 12.63 4.93 13.91
CA ASP A 56 12.77 3.56 14.44
C ASP A 56 12.45 2.49 13.39
N GLU A 57 11.69 2.84 12.33
CA GLU A 57 11.45 1.99 11.16
C GLU A 57 12.68 1.89 10.23
N ILE A 58 13.61 2.85 10.31
CA ILE A 58 14.82 2.87 9.47
C ILE A 58 15.96 2.13 10.15
N ALA A 59 16.24 2.48 11.41
CA ALA A 59 17.32 1.87 12.19
C ALA A 59 17.02 2.01 13.68
N GLU A 60 17.60 1.11 14.47
CA GLU A 60 17.57 1.24 15.93
C GLU A 60 18.23 2.57 16.36
N PRO A 61 17.68 3.29 17.36
CA PRO A 61 18.17 4.61 17.75
C PRO A 61 19.67 4.69 18.09
N GLU A 62 20.24 3.57 18.57
CA GLU A 62 21.64 3.46 18.97
C GLU A 62 22.59 3.32 17.77
N LEU A 63 22.06 2.95 16.60
CA LEU A 63 22.80 2.73 15.35
C LEU A 63 22.57 3.84 14.31
N PHE A 64 21.59 4.71 14.54
CA PHE A 64 21.15 5.73 13.59
C PHE A 64 22.28 6.73 13.24
N ASP A 65 22.68 6.75 11.96
CA ASP A 65 23.76 7.60 11.46
C ASP A 65 23.32 8.59 10.35
N GLU A 66 24.29 9.22 9.68
CA GLU A 66 24.01 10.18 8.61
C GLU A 66 23.43 9.55 7.33
N GLU A 67 23.70 8.27 7.07
CA GLU A 67 23.09 7.52 5.97
C GLU A 67 21.63 7.18 6.30
N ASP A 68 21.36 6.79 7.54
CA ASP A 68 19.99 6.55 8.02
C ASP A 68 19.15 7.83 8.00
N GLU A 69 19.71 8.98 8.35
CA GLU A 69 18.99 10.26 8.23
C GLU A 69 18.61 10.55 6.78
N LYS A 70 19.45 10.20 5.79
CA LYS A 70 19.09 10.36 4.36
C LYS A 70 17.96 9.41 3.96
N LEU A 71 17.98 8.17 4.44
CA LEU A 71 16.90 7.20 4.20
C LEU A 71 15.59 7.69 4.82
N TYR A 72 15.63 8.17 6.06
CA TYR A 72 14.48 8.75 6.74
C TYR A 72 13.92 9.96 5.99
N GLN A 73 14.77 10.92 5.58
CA GLN A 73 14.30 12.08 4.81
C GLN A 73 13.72 11.68 3.45
N LYS A 74 14.26 10.63 2.82
CA LYS A 74 13.67 10.07 1.60
C LYS A 74 12.30 9.45 1.88
N ALA A 75 12.16 8.64 2.92
CA ALA A 75 10.88 8.04 3.30
C ALA A 75 9.81 9.10 3.60
N ILE A 76 10.19 10.20 4.28
CA ILE A 76 9.32 11.34 4.53
C ILE A 76 8.88 12.01 3.22
N SER A 77 9.82 12.24 2.29
CA SER A 77 9.51 12.81 0.99
C SER A 77 8.60 11.91 0.16
N ASP A 78 8.82 10.60 0.17
CA ASP A 78 8.01 9.62 -0.54
C ASP A 78 6.60 9.56 0.07
N PHE A 79 6.49 9.56 1.39
CA PHE A 79 5.22 9.64 2.11
C PHE A 79 4.45 10.92 1.74
N GLU A 80 5.08 12.09 1.78
CA GLU A 80 4.43 13.36 1.40
C GLU A 80 3.97 13.36 -0.06
N HIS A 81 4.77 12.80 -0.97
CA HIS A 81 4.38 12.62 -2.37
C HIS A 81 3.17 11.71 -2.52
N ASN A 82 3.18 10.57 -1.82
CA ASN A 82 2.09 9.60 -1.83
C ASN A 82 0.79 10.23 -1.32
N ILE A 83 0.82 10.92 -0.18
CA ILE A 83 -0.35 11.63 0.37
C ILE A 83 -0.87 12.71 -0.60
N GLU A 84 0.00 13.45 -1.28
CA GLU A 84 -0.42 14.42 -2.28
C GLU A 84 -1.11 13.74 -3.47
N SER A 85 -0.57 12.61 -3.93
CA SER A 85 -1.13 11.82 -5.03
C SER A 85 -2.54 11.32 -4.74
N LEU A 86 -2.84 11.00 -3.47
CA LEU A 86 -4.14 10.49 -3.04
C LEU A 86 -5.29 11.46 -3.37
N LYS A 87 -5.05 12.77 -3.42
CA LYS A 87 -6.07 13.78 -3.76
C LYS A 87 -6.72 13.58 -5.12
N GLN A 88 -6.04 12.88 -6.03
CA GLN A 88 -6.52 12.60 -7.39
C GLN A 88 -6.98 11.15 -7.57
N THR A 89 -7.03 10.37 -6.49
CA THR A 89 -7.40 8.95 -6.52
C THR A 89 -8.62 8.69 -5.66
N LYS A 90 -9.36 7.63 -5.99
CA LYS A 90 -10.27 7.03 -5.02
C LYS A 90 -9.45 6.11 -4.12
N HIS A 91 -9.53 6.32 -2.82
CA HIS A 91 -8.80 5.54 -1.82
C HIS A 91 -9.63 5.28 -0.57
N GLU A 92 -9.24 4.29 0.21
CA GLU A 92 -9.88 3.89 1.47
C GLU A 92 -8.81 3.57 2.51
N GLU A 93 -8.90 4.16 3.71
CA GLU A 93 -8.05 3.80 4.85
C GLU A 93 -8.48 2.43 5.39
N MET A 94 -7.54 1.53 5.56
CA MET A 94 -7.77 0.22 6.18
C MET A 94 -6.47 -0.33 6.79
N THR A 95 -6.58 -1.41 7.55
CA THR A 95 -5.42 -2.17 8.01
C THR A 95 -4.85 -3.06 6.91
N LEU A 96 -3.57 -3.45 7.00
CA LEU A 96 -2.97 -4.40 6.07
C LEU A 96 -3.71 -5.73 6.03
N VAL A 97 -4.23 -6.24 7.16
CA VAL A 97 -5.02 -7.49 7.17
C VAL A 97 -6.35 -7.34 6.44
N GLU A 98 -7.01 -6.18 6.55
CA GLU A 98 -8.23 -5.89 5.79
C GLU A 98 -7.94 -5.77 4.29
N LEU A 99 -6.83 -5.12 3.92
CA LEU A 99 -6.36 -5.03 2.54
C LEU A 99 -6.09 -6.43 1.96
N LEU A 100 -5.35 -7.27 2.69
CA LEU A 100 -5.05 -8.65 2.26
C LEU A 100 -6.34 -9.45 2.00
N ILE A 101 -7.32 -9.36 2.89
CA ILE A 101 -8.62 -10.03 2.72
C ILE A 101 -9.33 -9.54 1.45
N LYS A 102 -9.29 -8.23 1.15
CA LYS A 102 -9.90 -7.67 -0.07
C LYS A 102 -9.16 -8.14 -1.32
N LEU A 103 -7.83 -8.14 -1.32
CA LEU A 103 -7.01 -8.57 -2.44
C LEU A 103 -7.15 -10.06 -2.74
N VAL A 104 -7.20 -10.93 -1.71
CA VAL A 104 -7.45 -12.37 -1.90
C VAL A 104 -8.81 -12.59 -2.55
N LYS A 105 -9.87 -11.91 -2.07
CA LYS A 105 -11.20 -11.98 -2.70
C LYS A 105 -11.19 -11.47 -4.14
N GLN A 106 -10.47 -10.38 -4.40
CA GLN A 106 -10.29 -9.83 -5.75
C GLN A 106 -9.63 -10.88 -6.67
N ASN A 107 -8.61 -11.58 -6.19
CA ASN A 107 -7.90 -12.62 -6.95
C ASN A 107 -8.72 -13.91 -7.14
N GLU A 108 -9.62 -14.25 -6.21
CA GLU A 108 -10.50 -15.43 -6.31
C GLU A 108 -11.71 -15.22 -7.22
N ILE A 109 -12.24 -14.00 -7.30
CA ILE A 109 -13.47 -13.68 -8.03
C ILE A 109 -13.23 -13.51 -9.54
N MET A 110 -11.97 -13.40 -10.00
CA MET A 110 -11.62 -12.88 -11.33
C MET A 110 -10.80 -13.81 -12.23
#